data_AF-A0A229HDR3-F1
#
_entry.id   AF-A0A229HDR3-F1
#
_cell.length_a   1.000
_cell.length_b   1.000
_cell.length_c   1.000
_cell.angle_alpha   90.00
_cell.angle_beta   90.00
_cell.angle_gamma   90.00
#
_symmetry.space_group_name_H-M   'P 1'
#
loop_
_entity.id
_entity.type
_entity.pdbx_description
1 polymer ?
#
loop_
_entity_poly.entity_id
_entity_poly.type
_entity_poly.pdbx_seq_one_letter_code
_entity_poly.pdbx_strand_id
1 'polypeptide(L)'
;MRTLLGMADAGQGEVDFEAVIRSPDVLAQVRHVLPDLEWWASAGKEHGSSEAGDNPADCLPIRVFDWCRPLDRAEPFIAALGPDPAAVRWDLDAWPAVPEAGLEAISQKYAYLTLTVNSRDLYQDEPSQDHTVHVHVRNRNGDQVARVHWLAGQVGGRFTGRVELAPL
;
A
#
# COMPACT_ATOMS: atom_id res chain seq x y z
N MET A 1 -7.24 8.14 -4.40
CA MET A 1 -7.02 6.73 -4.75
C MET A 1 -8.08 6.20 -5.74
N ARG A 2 -9.38 6.29 -5.43
CA ARG A 2 -10.48 5.84 -6.31
C ARG A 2 -10.33 6.21 -7.79
N THR A 3 -9.96 7.45 -8.09
CA THR A 3 -9.71 7.90 -9.49
C THR A 3 -8.62 7.09 -10.18
N LEU A 4 -7.50 6.82 -9.50
CA LEU A 4 -6.39 6.04 -10.06
C LEU A 4 -6.80 4.59 -10.31
N LEU A 5 -7.50 3.98 -9.34
CA LEU A 5 -8.01 2.62 -9.46
C LEU A 5 -9.03 2.49 -10.61
N GLY A 6 -9.89 3.49 -10.82
CA GLY A 6 -10.84 3.50 -11.93
C GLY A 6 -10.22 3.66 -13.32
N MET A 7 -8.93 3.99 -13.40
CA MET A 7 -8.19 4.06 -14.66
C MET A 7 -7.34 2.81 -14.93
N ALA A 8 -7.11 1.98 -13.91
CA ALA A 8 -6.39 0.73 -14.03
C ALA A 8 -7.31 -0.41 -14.47
N ASP A 9 -6.72 -1.47 -15.00
CA ASP A 9 -7.39 -2.77 -15.00
C ASP A 9 -7.23 -3.39 -13.60
N ALA A 10 -8.35 -3.52 -12.89
CA ALA A 10 -8.40 -4.01 -11.51
C ALA A 10 -9.30 -5.25 -11.40
N GLY A 11 -9.56 -5.95 -12.50
CA GLY A 11 -10.50 -7.07 -12.57
C GLY A 11 -10.19 -8.22 -11.62
N GLN A 12 -8.90 -8.52 -11.42
CA GLN A 12 -8.36 -9.47 -10.45
C GLN A 12 -7.44 -8.77 -9.44
N GLY A 13 -7.63 -7.46 -9.25
CA GLY A 13 -6.76 -6.69 -8.38
C GLY A 13 -6.88 -7.12 -6.91
N GLU A 14 -5.74 -7.11 -6.22
CA GLU A 14 -5.64 -7.43 -4.80
C GLU A 14 -5.00 -6.27 -4.03
N VAL A 15 -5.16 -6.28 -2.71
CA VAL A 15 -4.54 -5.29 -1.83
C VAL A 15 -3.72 -5.96 -0.74
N ASP A 16 -2.53 -5.42 -0.53
CA ASP A 16 -1.60 -5.79 0.53
C ASP A 16 -1.47 -4.65 1.54
N PHE A 17 -1.16 -5.02 2.78
CA PHE A 17 -1.13 -4.15 3.95
C PHE A 17 0.18 -4.30 4.70
N GLU A 18 0.83 -3.18 4.98
CA GLU A 18 1.98 -3.09 5.86
C GLU A 18 1.70 -2.05 6.95
N ALA A 19 1.86 -2.41 8.22
CA ALA A 19 1.67 -1.47 9.32
C ALA A 19 2.41 -1.92 10.59
N VAL A 20 2.57 -1.01 11.55
CA VAL A 20 2.98 -1.36 12.91
C VAL A 20 1.87 -0.98 13.87
N ILE A 21 1.19 -1.98 14.44
CA ILE A 21 0.12 -1.77 15.41
C ILE A 21 0.72 -1.78 16.82
N ARG A 22 0.49 -0.70 17.57
CA ARG A 22 1.08 -0.48 18.90
C ARG A 22 0.07 -0.51 20.03
N SER A 23 -1.21 -0.32 19.74
CA SER A 23 -2.26 -0.22 20.75
C SER A 23 -3.30 -1.33 20.62
N PRO A 24 -3.87 -1.80 21.74
CA PRO A 24 -4.99 -2.74 21.72
C PRO A 24 -6.22 -2.21 20.99
N ASP A 25 -6.48 -0.90 21.07
CA ASP A 25 -7.65 -0.27 20.43
C ASP A 25 -7.55 -0.31 18.90
N VAL A 26 -6.38 0.07 18.34
CA VAL A 26 -6.13 -0.03 16.90
C VAL A 26 -6.16 -1.50 16.46
N LEU A 27 -5.55 -2.40 17.24
CA LEU A 27 -5.62 -3.83 16.96
C LEU A 27 -7.07 -4.33 16.87
N ALA A 28 -7.93 -3.94 17.81
CA ALA A 28 -9.34 -4.33 17.81
C ALA A 28 -10.08 -3.81 16.57
N GLN A 29 -9.83 -2.57 16.16
CA GLN A 29 -10.43 -1.99 14.96
C GLN A 29 -9.94 -2.69 13.68
N VAL A 30 -8.63 -2.91 13.55
CA VAL A 30 -8.04 -3.60 12.39
C VAL A 30 -8.56 -5.03 12.30
N ARG A 31 -8.67 -5.75 13.41
CA ARG A 31 -9.23 -7.13 13.44
C ARG A 31 -10.70 -7.21 13.03
N HIS A 32 -11.46 -6.11 13.10
CA HIS A 32 -12.81 -6.08 12.56
C HIS A 32 -12.81 -6.09 11.02
N VAL A 33 -11.77 -5.53 10.42
CA VAL A 33 -11.59 -5.46 8.95
C VAL A 33 -10.91 -6.72 8.42
N LEU A 34 -9.86 -7.18 9.12
CA LEU A 34 -9.00 -8.31 8.79
C LEU A 34 -8.96 -9.27 10.00
N PRO A 35 -9.94 -10.19 10.13
CA PRO A 35 -10.04 -11.06 11.31
C PRO A 35 -8.91 -12.08 11.42
N ASP A 36 -8.35 -12.47 10.28
CA ASP A 36 -7.26 -13.44 10.07
C ASP A 36 -5.98 -12.74 9.63
N LEU A 37 -5.71 -11.54 10.15
CA LEU A 37 -4.57 -10.73 9.72
C LEU A 37 -3.23 -11.45 9.96
N GLU A 38 -2.31 -11.33 9.01
CA GLU A 38 -0.95 -11.86 9.15
C GLU A 38 -0.03 -10.89 9.88
N TRP A 39 0.62 -11.37 10.94
CA TRP A 39 1.48 -10.54 11.78
C TRP A 39 2.58 -11.32 12.49
N TRP A 40 3.57 -10.57 12.97
CA TRP A 40 4.54 -11.03 13.95
C TRP A 40 4.92 -9.93 14.93
N ALA A 41 5.41 -10.32 16.12
CA ALA A 41 5.90 -9.37 17.11
C ALA A 41 7.03 -8.52 16.51
N SER A 42 7.04 -7.22 16.78
CA SER A 42 8.06 -6.32 16.22
C SER A 42 9.48 -6.68 16.64
N ALA A 43 9.63 -7.41 17.75
CA ALA A 43 10.89 -7.94 18.25
C ALA A 43 11.42 -9.15 17.47
N GLY A 44 10.59 -9.82 16.66
CA GLY A 44 10.92 -11.05 15.94
C GLY A 44 9.79 -12.08 15.99
N LYS A 45 9.72 -12.98 14.99
CA LYS A 45 8.67 -14.02 14.92
C LYS A 45 8.70 -15.00 16.10
N GLU A 46 9.88 -15.21 16.68
CA GLU A 46 10.11 -16.01 17.88
C GLU A 46 9.45 -15.44 19.14
N HIS A 47 9.04 -14.16 19.12
CA HIS A 47 8.36 -13.48 20.20
C HIS A 47 6.83 -13.44 20.03
N GLY A 48 6.32 -14.02 18.94
CA GLY A 48 4.89 -14.16 18.69
C GLY A 48 4.54 -13.99 17.21
N SER A 49 3.62 -14.79 16.70
CA SER A 49 3.14 -14.66 15.32
C SER A 49 1.74 -15.23 15.11
N SER A 50 1.08 -14.78 14.03
CA SER A 50 -0.17 -15.39 13.57
C SER A 50 0.00 -16.86 13.19
N GLU A 51 1.14 -17.24 12.60
CA GLU A 51 1.47 -18.61 12.19
C GLU A 51 1.52 -19.58 13.37
N ALA A 52 2.06 -19.13 14.51
CA ALA A 52 2.09 -19.91 15.75
C ALA A 52 0.74 -19.95 16.49
N GLY A 53 -0.26 -19.20 16.04
CA GLY A 53 -1.57 -19.09 16.68
C GLY A 53 -1.57 -18.26 17.96
N ASP A 54 -0.56 -17.40 18.15
CA ASP A 54 -0.45 -16.54 19.32
C ASP A 54 -1.55 -15.46 19.35
N ASN A 55 -1.78 -14.88 20.53
CA ASN A 55 -2.67 -13.75 20.67
C ASN A 55 -1.94 -12.43 20.40
N PRO A 56 -2.28 -11.67 19.33
CA PRO A 56 -1.57 -10.43 18.99
C PRO A 56 -1.58 -9.38 20.09
N ALA A 57 -2.62 -9.37 20.94
CA ALA A 57 -2.72 -8.40 22.04
C ALA A 57 -1.61 -8.58 23.10
N ASP A 58 -1.09 -9.81 23.24
CA ASP A 58 -0.02 -10.14 24.18
C ASP A 58 1.38 -9.91 23.58
N CYS A 59 1.45 -9.62 22.28
CA CYS A 59 2.69 -9.48 21.50
C CYS A 59 2.93 -8.06 20.95
N LEU A 60 2.11 -7.08 21.36
CA LEU A 60 2.25 -5.70 20.91
C LEU A 60 3.62 -5.10 21.30
N PRO A 61 4.25 -4.28 20.45
CA PRO A 61 3.79 -3.90 19.11
C PRO A 61 4.02 -5.01 18.08
N ILE A 62 3.10 -5.14 17.13
CA ILE A 62 3.19 -6.13 16.04
C ILE A 62 3.41 -5.46 14.69
N ARG A 63 4.14 -6.14 13.81
CA ARG A 63 4.23 -5.81 12.38
C ARG A 63 3.15 -6.59 11.65
N VAL A 64 2.35 -5.87 10.88
CA VAL A 64 1.39 -6.43 9.94
C VAL A 64 2.06 -6.47 8.59
N PHE A 65 2.00 -7.63 7.96
CA PHE A 65 2.33 -7.82 6.57
C PHE A 65 1.34 -8.86 6.04
N ASP A 66 0.26 -8.37 5.44
CA ASP A 66 -0.89 -9.17 5.06
C ASP A 66 -1.23 -8.90 3.59
N TRP A 67 -1.50 -9.94 2.83
CA TRP A 67 -1.39 -9.94 1.37
C TRP A 67 -2.65 -10.51 0.72
N CYS A 68 -2.82 -10.27 -0.57
CA CYS A 68 -3.83 -10.93 -1.40
C CYS A 68 -5.27 -10.74 -0.88
N ARG A 69 -5.57 -9.55 -0.33
CA ARG A 69 -6.91 -9.23 0.19
C ARG A 69 -7.78 -8.59 -0.88
N PRO A 70 -9.12 -8.67 -0.77
CA PRO A 70 -10.02 -7.95 -1.67
C PRO A 70 -9.84 -6.43 -1.58
N LEU A 71 -9.95 -5.73 -2.72
CA LEU A 71 -9.73 -4.28 -2.81
C LEU A 71 -10.61 -3.44 -1.87
N ASP A 72 -11.79 -3.95 -1.52
CA ASP A 72 -12.75 -3.27 -0.63
C ASP A 72 -12.27 -3.16 0.83
N ARG A 73 -11.19 -3.86 1.20
CA ARG A 73 -10.58 -3.81 2.53
C ARG A 73 -9.68 -2.61 2.75
N ALA A 74 -9.23 -1.96 1.68
CA ALA A 74 -8.28 -0.85 1.77
C ALA A 74 -8.78 0.33 2.62
N GLU A 75 -9.95 0.87 2.30
CA GLU A 75 -10.47 2.05 3.01
C GLU A 75 -10.85 1.76 4.47
N PRO A 76 -11.53 0.64 4.80
CA PRO A 76 -11.79 0.28 6.19
C PRO A 76 -10.50 0.07 7.00
N PHE A 77 -9.47 -0.55 6.41
CA PHE A 77 -8.18 -0.75 7.08
C PHE A 77 -7.52 0.59 7.42
N ILE A 78 -7.46 1.52 6.45
CA ILE A 78 -6.90 2.86 6.65
C ILE A 78 -7.67 3.60 7.76
N ALA A 79 -9.00 3.51 7.77
CA ALA A 79 -9.82 4.13 8.79
C ALA A 79 -9.56 3.55 10.20
N ALA A 80 -9.32 2.23 10.30
CA ALA A 80 -9.03 1.54 11.55
C ALA A 80 -7.67 1.91 12.17
N LEU A 81 -6.71 2.33 11.36
CA LEU A 81 -5.39 2.77 11.84
C LEU A 81 -5.40 4.17 12.45
N GLY A 82 -6.32 5.04 12.00
CA GLY A 82 -6.38 6.44 12.43
C GLY A 82 -5.07 7.19 12.12
N PRO A 83 -4.35 7.71 13.13
CA PRO A 83 -3.11 8.47 12.93
C PRO A 83 -1.86 7.59 12.73
N ASP A 84 -1.96 6.27 12.88
CA ASP A 84 -0.81 5.38 12.74
C ASP A 84 -0.36 5.28 11.27
N PRO A 85 0.96 5.29 10.98
CA PRO A 85 1.46 5.09 9.62
C PRO A 85 1.26 3.67 9.10
N ALA A 86 0.99 3.54 7.80
CA ALA A 86 0.88 2.26 7.10
C ALA A 86 1.12 2.40 5.60
N ALA A 87 1.43 1.29 4.94
CA ALA A 87 1.40 1.13 3.49
C ALA A 87 0.20 0.27 3.09
N VAL A 88 -0.50 0.71 2.05
CA VAL A 88 -1.54 -0.08 1.38
C VAL A 88 -1.17 -0.17 -0.09
N ARG A 89 -0.91 -1.37 -0.59
CA ARG A 89 -0.46 -1.60 -1.97
C ARG A 89 -1.55 -2.29 -2.76
N TRP A 90 -1.92 -1.72 -3.89
CA TRP A 90 -2.80 -2.35 -4.87
C TRP A 90 -1.97 -3.01 -5.95
N ASP A 91 -2.24 -4.30 -6.14
CA ASP A 91 -1.66 -5.13 -7.18
C ASP A 91 -2.69 -5.24 -8.30
N LEU A 92 -2.49 -4.44 -9.36
CA LEU A 92 -3.44 -4.27 -10.46
C LEU A 92 -3.03 -5.15 -11.64
N ASP A 93 -3.98 -5.52 -12.49
CA ASP A 93 -3.71 -6.38 -13.66
C ASP A 93 -2.92 -5.65 -14.75
N ALA A 94 -3.22 -4.37 -14.93
CA ALA A 94 -2.54 -3.54 -15.91
C ALA A 94 -2.82 -2.06 -15.70
N TRP A 95 -1.92 -1.24 -16.27
CA TRP A 95 -2.31 0.08 -16.74
C TRP A 95 -2.66 0.04 -18.22
N PRO A 96 -3.86 0.49 -18.62
CA PRO A 96 -4.20 0.67 -20.02
C PRO A 96 -3.28 1.65 -20.75
N ALA A 97 -3.23 1.53 -22.07
CA ALA A 97 -2.60 2.54 -22.92
C ALA A 97 -3.39 3.85 -22.88
N VAL A 98 -2.70 4.98 -22.99
CA VAL A 98 -3.28 6.32 -23.09
C VAL A 98 -2.71 6.99 -24.34
N PRO A 99 -3.28 6.75 -25.53
CA PRO A 99 -2.73 7.20 -26.80
C PRO A 99 -2.54 8.71 -26.90
N GLU A 100 -3.48 9.49 -26.35
CA GLU A 100 -3.44 10.96 -26.32
C GLU A 100 -2.28 11.52 -25.50
N ALA A 101 -1.72 10.71 -24.59
CA ALA A 101 -0.55 11.03 -23.79
C ALA A 101 0.71 10.28 -24.25
N GLY A 102 0.62 9.50 -25.33
CA GLY A 102 1.72 8.66 -25.83
C GLY A 102 2.15 7.55 -24.87
N LEU A 103 1.26 7.09 -23.98
CA LEU A 103 1.59 6.08 -22.97
C LEU A 103 1.17 4.68 -23.42
N GLU A 104 2.12 3.76 -23.52
CA GLU A 104 1.86 2.35 -23.81
C GLU A 104 1.27 1.62 -22.60
N ALA A 105 0.51 0.55 -22.83
CA ALA A 105 -0.01 -0.30 -21.76
C ALA A 105 1.14 -0.91 -20.92
N ILE A 106 0.87 -1.10 -19.63
CA ILE A 106 1.80 -1.73 -18.67
C ILE A 106 1.11 -2.95 -18.08
N SER A 107 1.78 -4.10 -18.09
CA SER A 107 1.25 -5.32 -17.47
C SER A 107 1.39 -5.31 -15.95
N GLN A 108 0.69 -6.24 -15.30
CA GLN A 108 0.64 -6.48 -13.87
C GLN A 108 1.98 -6.31 -13.14
N LYS A 109 3.07 -6.80 -13.73
CA LYS A 109 4.44 -6.74 -13.15
C LYS A 109 4.90 -5.34 -12.74
N TYR A 110 4.31 -4.28 -13.28
CA TYR A 110 4.62 -2.91 -12.90
C TYR A 110 3.37 -2.07 -12.66
N ALA A 111 2.20 -2.71 -12.53
CA ALA A 111 0.93 -2.04 -12.29
C ALA A 111 0.62 -2.04 -10.79
N TYR A 112 1.53 -1.50 -9.98
CA TYR A 112 1.34 -1.36 -8.54
C TYR A 112 1.14 0.10 -8.16
N LEU A 113 0.23 0.33 -7.21
CA LEU A 113 0.09 1.61 -6.51
C LEU A 113 0.27 1.36 -5.03
N THR A 114 1.12 2.12 -4.36
CA THR A 114 1.19 2.11 -2.89
C THR A 114 0.72 3.45 -2.35
N LEU A 115 -0.22 3.44 -1.43
CA LEU A 115 -0.54 4.59 -0.59
C LEU A 115 0.17 4.42 0.74
N THR A 116 1.10 5.31 1.08
CA THR A 116 1.58 5.42 2.46
C THR A 116 0.76 6.47 3.19
N VAL A 117 0.08 6.01 4.24
CA VAL A 117 -0.78 6.82 5.10
C VAL A 117 0.08 7.35 6.25
N ASN A 118 -0.14 8.60 6.61
CA ASN A 118 0.59 9.31 7.66
C ASN A 118 2.13 9.24 7.55
N SER A 119 2.65 9.16 6.32
CA SER A 119 4.10 9.09 6.02
C SER A 119 4.42 9.67 4.63
N ARG A 120 5.67 10.12 4.47
CA ARG A 120 6.22 10.72 3.24
C ARG A 120 7.09 9.78 2.40
N ASP A 121 7.38 8.59 2.91
CA ASP A 121 8.27 7.60 2.33
C ASP A 121 7.55 6.25 2.16
N LEU A 122 8.15 5.33 1.42
CA LEU A 122 7.55 4.02 1.14
C LEU A 122 7.55 3.09 2.36
N TYR A 123 8.45 3.30 3.33
CA TYR A 123 8.73 2.40 4.45
C TYR A 123 8.19 2.88 5.80
N GLN A 124 7.44 3.99 5.79
CA GLN A 124 6.85 4.61 6.98
C GLN A 124 7.88 5.15 8.00
N ASP A 125 9.11 5.43 7.58
CA ASP A 125 10.19 5.97 8.41
C ASP A 125 10.11 7.50 8.58
N GLU A 126 9.40 8.21 7.70
CA GLU A 126 9.14 9.66 7.74
C GLU A 126 7.67 9.96 8.04
N PRO A 127 7.23 9.97 9.33
CA PRO A 127 5.87 10.30 9.71
C PRO A 127 5.40 11.67 9.21
N SER A 128 4.12 11.75 8.84
CA SER A 128 3.48 12.95 8.27
C SER A 128 2.00 12.98 8.63
N GLN A 129 1.36 14.14 8.48
CA GLN A 129 -0.11 14.26 8.50
C GLN A 129 -0.72 14.12 7.10
N ASP A 130 0.14 14.09 6.08
CA ASP A 130 -0.24 13.87 4.69
C ASP A 130 -0.15 12.39 4.32
N HIS A 131 -0.68 12.03 3.15
CA HIS A 131 -0.51 10.70 2.55
C HIS A 131 0.28 10.82 1.24
N THR A 132 1.06 9.79 0.92
CA THR A 132 1.90 9.75 -0.27
C THR A 132 1.46 8.61 -1.17
N VAL A 133 1.28 8.90 -2.47
CA VAL A 133 1.01 7.87 -3.49
C VAL A 133 2.29 7.57 -4.24
N HIS A 134 2.69 6.32 -4.22
CA HIS A 134 3.81 5.76 -4.95
C HIS A 134 3.30 4.99 -6.16
N VAL A 135 3.81 5.36 -7.33
CA VAL A 135 3.51 4.67 -8.59
C VAL A 135 4.72 3.82 -8.95
N HIS A 136 4.52 2.52 -9.07
CA HIS A 136 5.60 1.63 -9.45
C HIS A 136 5.87 1.75 -10.95
N VAL A 137 7.14 1.79 -11.31
CA VAL A 137 7.57 2.00 -12.70
C VAL A 137 8.66 1.01 -13.08
N ARG A 138 8.69 0.64 -14.36
CA ARG A 138 9.77 -0.17 -14.91
C ARG A 138 11.04 0.67 -15.03
N ASN A 139 12.03 0.43 -14.18
CA ASN A 139 13.35 1.07 -14.24
C ASN A 139 14.23 0.52 -15.38
N ARG A 140 13.83 0.72 -16.65
CA ARG A 140 14.67 0.32 -17.80
C ARG A 140 15.28 1.50 -18.54
N ASN A 141 14.54 2.58 -18.83
CA ASN A 141 15.00 3.64 -19.74
C ASN A 141 14.55 5.08 -19.37
N GLY A 142 14.10 5.39 -18.15
CA GLY A 142 13.68 6.75 -17.77
C GLY A 142 12.33 7.26 -18.33
N ASP A 143 11.79 6.62 -19.38
CA ASP A 143 10.52 7.00 -20.05
C ASP A 143 9.23 6.82 -19.21
N GLN A 144 9.31 6.17 -18.04
CA GLN A 144 8.12 5.82 -17.25
C GLN A 144 7.67 6.94 -16.28
N VAL A 145 8.47 7.98 -16.08
CA VAL A 145 8.05 9.15 -15.28
C VAL A 145 6.91 9.90 -15.98
N ALA A 146 6.79 9.81 -17.30
CA ALA A 146 5.68 10.38 -18.06
C ALA A 146 4.32 9.87 -17.57
N ARG A 147 4.20 8.56 -17.29
CA ARG A 147 2.97 7.99 -16.72
C ARG A 147 2.75 8.46 -15.28
N VAL A 148 3.80 8.59 -14.47
CA VAL A 148 3.69 9.14 -13.10
C VAL A 148 3.16 10.58 -13.13
N HIS A 149 3.70 11.43 -14.00
CA HIS A 149 3.21 12.79 -14.19
C HIS A 149 1.77 12.82 -14.67
N TRP A 150 1.42 11.95 -15.63
CA TRP A 150 0.06 11.86 -16.14
C TRP A 150 -0.92 11.46 -15.04
N LEU A 151 -0.63 10.40 -14.28
CA LEU A 151 -1.46 9.93 -13.15
C LEU A 151 -1.59 11.00 -12.07
N ALA A 152 -0.51 11.70 -11.74
CA ALA A 152 -0.55 12.81 -10.78
C ALA A 152 -1.51 13.92 -11.25
N GLY A 153 -1.47 14.26 -12.54
CA GLY A 153 -2.39 15.22 -13.15
C GLY A 153 -3.87 14.83 -13.03
N GLN A 154 -4.19 13.53 -13.14
CA GLN A 154 -5.57 13.03 -13.03
C GLN A 154 -6.17 13.23 -11.63
N VAL A 155 -5.34 13.41 -10.60
CA VAL A 155 -5.79 13.60 -9.21
C VAL A 155 -5.46 14.99 -8.66
N GLY A 156 -5.06 15.93 -9.52
CA GLY A 156 -4.62 17.27 -9.09
C GLY A 156 -3.36 17.25 -8.21
N GLY A 157 -2.60 16.15 -8.25
CA GLY A 157 -1.36 15.97 -7.51
C GLY A 157 -0.14 16.46 -8.29
N ARG A 158 1.04 16.27 -7.70
CA ARG A 158 2.33 16.54 -8.34
C ARG A 158 3.31 15.43 -8.02
N PHE A 159 4.15 15.06 -9.00
CA PHE A 159 5.28 14.19 -8.73
C PHE A 159 6.25 14.88 -7.77
N THR A 160 6.65 14.18 -6.71
CA THR A 160 7.51 14.71 -5.65
C THR A 160 8.99 14.76 -6.05
N GLY A 161 9.37 14.10 -7.15
CA GLY A 161 10.77 13.93 -7.55
C GLY A 161 11.51 12.83 -6.79
N ARG A 162 10.86 12.20 -5.80
CA ARG A 162 11.44 11.08 -5.04
C ARG A 162 11.23 9.77 -5.81
N VAL A 163 12.28 8.98 -5.88
CA VAL A 163 12.27 7.63 -6.43
C VAL A 163 12.87 6.72 -5.37
N GLU A 164 12.09 5.72 -4.97
CA GLU A 164 12.46 4.74 -3.96
C GLU A 164 12.49 3.37 -4.61
N LEU A 165 13.42 2.52 -4.17
CA LEU A 165 13.41 1.11 -4.55
C LEU A 165 12.31 0.44 -3.75
N ALA A 166 11.32 -0.13 -4.44
CA ALA A 166 10.35 -0.99 -3.78
C ALA A 166 10.99 -2.34 -3.42
N PRO A 167 10.64 -2.93 -2.27
CA PRO A 167 11.03 -4.30 -1.96
C PRO A 167 10.44 -5.23 -3.03
N LEU A 168 11.26 -6.19 -3.50
CA LEU A 168 10.89 -7.18 -4.51
C LEU A 168 9.91 -8.23 -3.96
#